data_AF-A0A833APP5-F1
#
_entry.id   AF-A0A833APP5-F1
#
_cell.length_a   1.000
_cell.length_b   1.000
_cell.length_c   1.000
_cell.angle_alpha   90.00
_cell.angle_beta   90.00
_cell.angle_gamma   90.00
#
_symmetry.space_group_name_H-M   'P 1'
#
loop_
_entity.id
_entity.type
_entity.pdbx_description
1 polymer ?
#
loop_
_entity_poly.entity_id
_entity_poly.type
_entity_poly.pdbx_seq_one_letter_code
_entity_poly.pdbx_strand_id
1 'polypeptide(L)'
;LELYDEVGSDVTHKVAGILQEAYGDRMPASAVVEKMFEAGRNGKKSGAGFYKYNGKKKEVDAEAYKVLVSIRSESAEIPAQEIKERCIFMMVNEAARCLEDGVVKTARDVDIGMIFGTGFPPFLGGLLTYADSIGSAKVLERLEHYTQKCGPRFEPAQRIRDMAKDESNFYS
;
A
#
# COMPACT_ATOMS: atom_id res chain seq x y z
N LEU A 1 6.01 -4.79 7.17
CA LEU A 1 7.26 -4.24 7.70
C LEU A 1 8.47 -5.05 7.26
N GLU A 2 8.46 -6.38 7.36
CA GLU A 2 9.60 -7.20 6.89
C GLU A 2 9.94 -7.01 5.41
N LEU A 3 8.93 -6.98 4.52
CA LEU A 3 9.14 -6.65 3.11
C LEU A 3 9.86 -5.30 2.91
N TYR A 4 9.53 -4.30 3.72
CA TYR A 4 10.18 -3.00 3.66
C TYR A 4 11.65 -3.09 4.04
N ASP A 5 11.98 -3.86 5.08
CA ASP A 5 13.38 -4.06 5.50
C ASP A 5 14.20 -4.88 4.50
N GLU A 6 13.57 -5.78 3.75
CA GLU A 6 14.25 -6.50 2.64
C GLU A 6 14.57 -5.54 1.48
N VAL A 7 13.67 -4.60 1.16
CA VAL A 7 13.89 -3.58 0.11
C VAL A 7 14.88 -2.50 0.56
N GLY A 8 14.72 -2.01 1.80
CA GLY A 8 15.52 -0.96 2.42
C GLY A 8 14.86 0.42 2.37
N SER A 9 15.11 1.21 3.43
CA SER A 9 14.53 2.56 3.58
C SER A 9 15.13 3.58 2.61
N ASP A 10 16.39 3.44 2.22
CA ASP A 10 17.04 4.26 1.20
C ASP A 10 16.39 4.12 -0.19
N VAL A 11 16.11 2.89 -0.62
CA VAL A 11 15.40 2.63 -1.88
C VAL A 11 13.97 3.15 -1.78
N THR A 12 13.28 2.84 -0.68
CA THR A 12 11.89 3.26 -0.51
C THR A 12 11.76 4.79 -0.42
N HIS A 13 12.70 5.47 0.23
CA HIS A 13 12.76 6.93 0.31
C HIS A 13 12.91 7.55 -1.08
N LYS A 14 13.85 7.03 -1.88
CA LYS A 14 14.05 7.49 -3.27
C LYS A 14 12.80 7.30 -4.12
N VAL A 15 12.17 6.12 -4.08
CA VAL A 15 10.96 5.83 -4.86
C VAL A 15 9.77 6.68 -4.39
N ALA A 16 9.61 6.86 -3.08
CA ALA A 16 8.56 7.73 -2.54
C ALA A 16 8.68 9.17 -3.05
N GLY A 17 9.90 9.72 -3.11
CA GLY A 17 10.14 11.05 -3.69
C GLY A 17 9.72 11.14 -5.16
N ILE A 18 10.09 10.15 -5.98
CA ILE A 18 9.71 10.10 -7.40
C ILE A 18 8.19 10.03 -7.57
N LEU A 19 7.51 9.19 -6.77
CA LEU A 19 6.06 9.04 -6.85
C LEU A 19 5.33 10.30 -6.36
N GLN A 20 5.84 10.96 -5.32
CA GLN A 20 5.26 12.22 -4.85
C GLN A 20 5.45 13.35 -5.87
N GLU A 21 6.62 13.43 -6.52
CA GLU A 21 6.85 14.41 -7.59
C GLU A 21 5.90 14.19 -8.77
N ALA A 22 5.65 12.93 -9.14
CA ALA A 22 4.78 12.57 -10.25
C ALA A 22 3.27 12.72 -9.94
N TYR A 23 2.84 12.39 -8.71
CA TYR A 23 1.42 12.23 -8.38
C TYR A 23 0.94 13.08 -7.19
N GLY A 24 1.81 13.86 -6.55
CA GLY A 24 1.47 14.80 -5.48
C GLY A 24 0.77 14.14 -4.29
N ASP A 25 -0.34 14.75 -3.84
CA ASP A 25 -1.11 14.36 -2.65
C ASP A 25 -1.71 12.94 -2.72
N ARG A 26 -1.75 12.36 -3.93
CA ARG A 26 -2.18 10.97 -4.14
C ARG A 26 -1.13 9.95 -3.68
N MET A 27 0.15 10.30 -3.77
CA MET A 27 1.29 9.46 -3.37
C MET A 27 2.23 10.25 -2.44
N PRO A 28 1.78 10.66 -1.24
CA PRO A 28 2.59 11.46 -0.34
C PRO A 28 3.75 10.65 0.23
N ALA A 29 4.93 11.25 0.37
CA ALA A 29 6.02 10.63 1.10
C ALA A 29 5.63 10.43 2.57
N SER A 30 6.05 9.28 3.11
CA SER A 30 5.76 8.92 4.49
C SER A 30 6.88 9.42 5.41
N ALA A 31 6.52 10.18 6.45
CA ALA A 31 7.46 10.62 7.48
C ALA A 31 8.16 9.44 8.18
N VAL A 32 7.52 8.27 8.24
CA VAL A 32 8.15 7.04 8.77
C VAL A 32 9.34 6.63 7.90
N VAL A 33 9.20 6.70 6.57
CA VAL A 33 10.25 6.32 5.63
C VAL A 33 11.43 7.28 5.73
N GLU A 34 11.15 8.57 5.79
CA GLU A 34 12.15 9.63 5.98
C GLU A 34 12.94 9.43 7.28
N LYS A 35 12.26 9.27 8.42
CA LYS A 35 12.92 9.09 9.73
C LYS A 35 13.78 7.83 9.79
N MET A 36 13.32 6.72 9.20
CA MET A 36 14.10 5.48 9.16
C MET A 36 15.33 5.62 8.26
N PHE A 37 15.22 6.35 7.15
CA PHE A 37 16.34 6.65 6.27
C PHE A 37 17.37 7.58 6.94
N GLU A 38 16.93 8.69 7.54
CA GLU A 38 17.78 9.63 8.28
C GLU A 38 18.54 8.95 9.44
N ALA A 39 17.90 7.99 10.11
CA ALA A 39 18.50 7.20 11.17
C ALA A 39 19.47 6.11 10.66
N GLY A 40 19.72 6.01 9.35
CA GLY A 40 20.59 5.00 8.73
C GLY A 40 20.04 3.58 8.82
N ARG A 41 18.75 3.40 9.12
CA ARG A 41 18.11 2.10 9.31
C ARG A 41 17.60 1.56 7.97
N ASN A 42 18.55 1.27 7.07
CA ASN A 42 18.34 0.85 5.69
C ASN A 42 17.90 -0.62 5.51
N GLY A 43 17.34 -1.24 6.55
CA GLY A 43 16.82 -2.59 6.51
C GLY A 43 17.87 -3.66 6.72
N LYS A 44 17.65 -4.83 6.12
CA LYS A 44 18.47 -6.02 6.35
C LYS A 44 19.91 -5.86 5.88
N LYS A 45 20.14 -5.13 4.78
CA LYS A 45 21.49 -4.88 4.23
C LYS A 45 22.39 -4.06 5.16
N SER A 46 21.81 -3.21 6.00
CA SER A 46 22.54 -2.46 7.04
C SER A 46 22.49 -3.13 8.41
N GLY A 47 21.88 -4.32 8.52
CA GLY A 47 21.68 -5.03 9.79
C GLY A 47 20.58 -4.45 10.68
N ALA A 48 19.90 -3.38 10.26
CA ALA A 48 18.89 -2.69 11.05
C ALA A 48 17.90 -1.92 10.17
N GLY A 49 16.61 -2.18 10.36
CA GLY A 49 15.45 -1.50 9.79
C GLY A 49 14.36 -1.35 10.85
N PHE A 50 13.11 -1.72 10.57
CA PHE A 50 12.10 -1.93 11.63
C PHE A 50 12.51 -3.05 12.59
N TYR A 51 13.23 -4.06 12.08
CA TYR A 51 13.82 -5.13 12.87
C TYR A 51 15.34 -4.98 12.94
N LYS A 52 15.96 -5.66 13.91
CA LYS A 52 17.40 -5.88 13.94
C LYS A 52 17.72 -7.24 13.34
N TYR A 53 18.76 -7.26 12.51
CA TYR A 53 19.20 -8.45 11.78
C TYR A 53 20.61 -8.82 12.22
N ASN A 54 20.76 -10.00 12.82
CA ASN A 54 22.05 -10.57 13.20
C ASN A 54 22.24 -11.92 12.48
N GLY A 55 22.84 -11.86 11.28
CA GLY A 55 22.90 -13.00 10.37
C GLY A 55 21.50 -13.46 9.96
N LYS A 56 21.12 -14.68 10.38
CA LYS A 56 19.78 -15.24 10.11
C LYS A 56 18.74 -14.90 11.19
N LYS A 57 19.15 -14.30 12.32
CA LYS A 57 18.22 -13.95 13.41
C LYS A 57 17.58 -12.58 13.15
N LYS A 58 16.26 -12.52 13.30
CA LYS A 58 15.42 -11.33 13.23
C LYS A 58 14.85 -11.06 14.62
N GLU A 59 15.10 -9.87 15.15
CA GLU A 59 14.65 -9.47 16.50
C GLU A 59 13.96 -8.11 16.45
N VAL A 60 12.98 -7.91 17.33
CA VAL A 60 12.33 -6.60 17.50
C VAL A 60 13.35 -5.64 18.12
N ASP A 61 13.50 -4.45 17.53
CA ASP A 61 14.48 -3.45 17.98
C ASP A 61 13.80 -2.26 18.67
N ALA A 62 14.09 -2.05 19.96
CA ALA A 62 13.60 -0.92 20.73
C ALA A 62 14.04 0.44 20.14
N GLU A 63 15.19 0.49 19.45
CA GLU A 63 15.68 1.71 18.82
C GLU A 63 14.79 2.16 17.66
N ALA A 64 14.16 1.22 16.92
CA ALA A 64 13.22 1.58 15.86
C ALA A 64 12.00 2.35 16.43
N TYR A 65 11.52 1.98 17.63
CA TYR A 65 10.45 2.71 18.30
C TYR A 65 10.88 4.12 18.73
N LYS A 66 12.13 4.29 19.19
CA LYS A 66 12.67 5.60 19.56
C LYS A 66 12.76 6.54 18.36
N VAL A 67 13.19 6.04 17.20
CA VAL A 67 13.24 6.82 15.94
C VAL A 67 11.85 7.34 15.56
N LEU A 68 10.82 6.52 15.75
CA LEU A 68 9.45 6.81 15.32
C LEU A 68 8.60 7.53 16.37
N VAL A 69 9.10 7.69 17.61
CA VAL A 69 8.31 8.25 18.72
C VAL A 69 7.80 9.66 18.45
N SER A 70 8.59 10.46 17.73
CA SER A 70 8.27 11.87 17.43
C SER A 70 7.14 12.05 16.42
N ILE A 71 6.87 11.03 15.60
CA ILE A 71 5.84 11.05 14.54
C ILE A 71 4.68 10.10 14.85
N ARG A 72 4.75 9.38 15.96
CA ARG A 72 3.67 8.52 16.41
C ARG A 72 2.53 9.41 16.89
N SER A 73 1.40 9.37 16.20
CA SER A 73 0.15 9.93 16.71
C SER A 73 -0.30 9.15 17.95
N GLU A 74 -0.93 9.83 18.91
CA GLU A 74 -1.62 9.21 20.07
C GLU A 74 -2.86 8.38 19.66
N SER A 75 -2.98 8.02 18.38
CA SER A 75 -4.18 7.43 17.82
C SER A 75 -4.59 6.15 18.53
N ALA A 76 -5.89 6.03 18.77
CA ALA A 76 -6.56 4.82 19.21
C ALA A 76 -6.12 3.60 18.38
N GLU A 77 -6.15 2.43 19.02
CA GLU A 77 -5.86 1.16 18.37
C GLU A 77 -6.71 1.00 17.11
N ILE A 78 -6.06 0.84 15.95
CA ILE A 78 -6.75 0.65 14.67
C ILE A 78 -7.08 -0.84 14.55
N PRO A 79 -8.36 -1.23 14.35
CA PRO A 79 -8.74 -2.62 14.19
C PRO A 79 -7.98 -3.30 13.04
N ALA A 80 -7.59 -4.56 13.21
CA ALA A 80 -6.84 -5.31 12.19
C ALA A 80 -7.53 -5.34 10.82
N GLN A 81 -8.87 -5.40 10.81
CA GLN A 81 -9.66 -5.34 9.58
C GLN A 81 -9.49 -3.99 8.86
N GLU A 82 -9.46 -2.87 9.59
CA GLU A 82 -9.25 -1.55 9.01
C GLU A 82 -7.83 -1.42 8.44
N ILE A 83 -6.81 -1.97 9.12
CA ILE A 83 -5.43 -1.99 8.61
C ILE A 83 -5.40 -2.74 7.27
N LYS A 84 -6.01 -3.92 7.21
CA LYS A 84 -6.08 -4.73 5.99
C LYS A 84 -6.76 -3.97 4.86
N GLU A 85 -7.94 -3.41 5.10
CA GLU A 85 -8.70 -2.68 4.08
C GLU A 85 -7.94 -1.47 3.55
N ARG A 86 -7.29 -0.69 4.42
CA ARG A 86 -6.47 0.45 4.00
C ARG A 86 -5.34 0.01 3.08
N CYS A 87 -4.65 -1.08 3.41
CA CYS A 87 -3.57 -1.60 2.56
C CYS A 87 -4.10 -2.11 1.21
N ILE A 88 -5.17 -2.92 1.22
CA ILE A 88 -5.67 -3.55 0.00
C ILE A 88 -6.38 -2.55 -0.92
N PHE A 89 -7.28 -1.71 -0.39
CA PHE A 89 -8.05 -0.81 -1.23
C PHE A 89 -7.21 0.30 -1.85
N MET A 90 -6.11 0.74 -1.23
CA MET A 90 -5.15 1.60 -1.92
C MET A 90 -4.56 0.92 -3.15
N MET A 91 -4.19 -0.36 -3.06
CA MET A 91 -3.67 -1.12 -4.21
C MET A 91 -4.73 -1.34 -5.29
N VAL A 92 -5.97 -1.68 -4.91
CA VAL A 92 -7.08 -1.84 -5.86
C VAL A 92 -7.36 -0.53 -6.60
N ASN A 93 -7.39 0.59 -5.87
CA ASN A 93 -7.62 1.91 -6.44
C ASN A 93 -6.51 2.31 -7.42
N GLU A 94 -5.25 1.98 -7.10
CA GLU A 94 -4.12 2.18 -8.01
C GLU A 94 -4.24 1.34 -9.28
N ALA A 95 -4.57 0.06 -9.12
CA ALA A 95 -4.77 -0.85 -10.24
C ALA A 95 -5.91 -0.41 -11.17
N ALA A 96 -7.00 0.13 -10.62
CA ALA A 96 -8.08 0.72 -11.41
C ALA A 96 -7.59 1.88 -12.27
N ARG A 97 -6.76 2.77 -11.73
CA ARG A 97 -6.15 3.88 -12.47
C ARG A 97 -5.17 3.40 -13.52
N CYS A 98 -4.34 2.41 -13.24
CA CYS A 98 -3.47 1.81 -14.25
C CYS A 98 -4.25 1.25 -15.45
N LEU A 99 -5.47 0.75 -15.21
CA LEU A 99 -6.36 0.29 -16.29
C LEU A 99 -7.07 1.46 -17.01
N GLU A 100 -7.39 2.56 -16.30
CA GLU A 100 -7.92 3.81 -16.90
C GLU A 100 -6.90 4.48 -17.82
N ASP A 101 -5.67 4.61 -17.33
CA ASP A 101 -4.56 5.28 -18.01
C ASP A 101 -3.95 4.42 -19.13
N GLY A 102 -4.41 3.17 -19.29
CA GLY A 102 -3.92 2.23 -20.31
C GLY A 102 -2.50 1.71 -20.05
N VAL A 103 -1.98 1.86 -18.82
CA VAL A 103 -0.69 1.28 -18.40
C VAL A 103 -0.74 -0.24 -18.47
N VAL A 104 -1.88 -0.82 -18.10
CA VAL A 104 -2.17 -2.24 -18.23
C VAL A 104 -3.45 -2.43 -19.05
N LYS A 105 -3.49 -3.46 -19.88
CA LYS A 105 -4.59 -3.67 -20.83
C LYS A 105 -5.82 -4.33 -20.21
N THR A 106 -5.61 -5.30 -19.32
CA THR A 106 -6.71 -6.11 -18.77
C THR A 106 -6.56 -6.34 -17.28
N ALA A 107 -7.69 -6.58 -16.58
CA ALA A 107 -7.69 -6.95 -15.17
C ALA A 107 -6.89 -8.23 -14.89
N ARG A 108 -6.89 -9.17 -15.86
CA ARG A 108 -6.10 -10.39 -15.81
C ARG A 108 -4.60 -10.11 -15.74
N ASP A 109 -4.10 -9.17 -16.54
CA ASP A 109 -2.67 -8.82 -16.55
C ASP A 109 -2.25 -8.23 -15.19
N VAL A 110 -3.12 -7.42 -14.58
CA VAL A 110 -2.91 -6.91 -13.20
C VAL A 110 -2.84 -8.08 -12.22
N ASP A 111 -3.80 -9.01 -12.25
CA ASP A 111 -3.86 -10.10 -11.28
C ASP A 111 -2.66 -11.04 -11.40
N ILE A 112 -2.26 -11.40 -12.61
CA ILE A 112 -1.04 -12.18 -12.87
C ILE A 112 0.19 -11.42 -12.35
N GLY A 113 0.29 -10.12 -12.64
CA GLY A 113 1.37 -9.26 -12.16
C GLY A 113 1.44 -9.19 -10.63
N MET A 114 0.30 -9.07 -9.95
CA MET A 114 0.24 -9.02 -8.49
C MET A 114 0.61 -10.36 -7.86
N ILE A 115 0.16 -11.48 -8.44
CA ILE A 115 0.49 -12.82 -7.95
C ILE A 115 1.99 -13.09 -8.09
N PHE A 116 2.56 -12.93 -9.28
CA PHE A 116 3.95 -13.30 -9.54
C PHE A 116 4.96 -12.22 -9.16
N GLY A 117 4.57 -10.95 -9.17
CA GLY A 117 5.44 -9.82 -8.86
C GLY A 117 5.50 -9.52 -7.37
N THR A 118 4.35 -9.34 -6.73
CA THR A 118 4.30 -8.93 -5.31
C THR A 118 4.01 -10.08 -4.35
N GLY A 119 3.70 -11.28 -4.87
CA GLY A 119 3.30 -12.42 -4.06
C GLY A 119 1.87 -12.31 -3.51
N PHE A 120 0.95 -11.63 -4.22
CA PHE A 120 -0.45 -11.58 -3.80
C PHE A 120 -1.04 -13.00 -3.69
N PRO A 121 -1.83 -13.33 -2.66
CA PRO A 121 -2.24 -14.71 -2.40
C PRO A 121 -2.97 -15.37 -3.58
N PRO A 122 -2.40 -16.43 -4.21
CA PRO A 122 -2.99 -17.03 -5.41
C PRO A 122 -4.37 -17.63 -5.19
N PHE A 123 -4.66 -18.12 -3.98
CA PHE A 123 -5.97 -18.70 -3.64
C PHE A 123 -7.10 -17.67 -3.56
N LEU A 124 -6.79 -16.36 -3.60
CA LEU A 124 -7.77 -15.28 -3.74
C LEU A 124 -7.98 -14.87 -5.21
N GLY A 125 -7.32 -15.54 -6.17
CA GLY A 125 -7.45 -15.30 -7.60
C GLY A 125 -6.68 -14.10 -8.15
N GLY A 126 -6.32 -13.14 -7.30
CA GLY A 126 -5.61 -11.91 -7.68
C GLY A 126 -6.18 -10.70 -6.94
N LEU A 127 -5.57 -9.54 -7.14
CA LEU A 127 -5.98 -8.30 -6.46
C LEU A 127 -7.38 -7.84 -6.88
N LEU A 128 -7.64 -7.81 -8.19
CA LEU A 128 -8.90 -7.37 -8.79
C LEU A 128 -9.96 -8.46 -8.73
N THR A 129 -9.58 -9.73 -8.87
CA THR A 129 -10.49 -10.84 -8.58
C THR A 129 -10.97 -10.79 -7.12
N TYR A 130 -10.08 -10.48 -6.17
CA TYR A 130 -10.46 -10.27 -4.77
C TYR A 130 -11.38 -9.05 -4.61
N ALA A 131 -11.12 -7.95 -5.32
CA ALA A 131 -12.00 -6.79 -5.30
C ALA A 131 -13.41 -7.10 -5.81
N ASP A 132 -13.53 -7.91 -6.88
CA ASP A 132 -14.82 -8.36 -7.42
C ASP A 132 -15.59 -9.23 -6.43
N SER A 133 -14.89 -10.06 -5.63
CA SER A 133 -15.53 -10.84 -4.57
C SER A 133 -16.16 -9.98 -3.46
N ILE A 134 -15.73 -8.72 -3.34
CA ILE A 134 -16.29 -7.72 -2.42
C ILE A 134 -17.39 -6.91 -3.12
N GLY A 135 -17.23 -6.64 -4.40
CA GLY A 135 -18.15 -5.88 -5.26
C GLY A 135 -17.78 -4.39 -5.34
N SER A 136 -17.87 -3.83 -6.56
CA SER A 136 -17.51 -2.45 -6.89
C SER A 136 -18.19 -1.39 -6.02
N ALA A 137 -19.49 -1.54 -5.74
CA ALA A 137 -20.24 -0.62 -4.87
C ALA A 137 -19.67 -0.56 -3.45
N LYS A 138 -19.29 -1.72 -2.89
CA LYS A 138 -18.68 -1.78 -1.56
C LYS A 138 -17.27 -1.23 -1.57
N VAL A 139 -16.47 -1.52 -2.60
CA VAL A 139 -15.13 -0.95 -2.77
C VAL A 139 -15.20 0.58 -2.82
N LEU A 140 -16.14 1.14 -3.58
CA LEU A 140 -16.37 2.59 -3.65
C LEU A 140 -16.71 3.16 -2.28
N GLU A 141 -17.69 2.59 -1.57
CA GLU A 141 -18.10 3.01 -0.23
C GLU A 141 -16.89 3.05 0.75
N ARG A 142 -16.04 2.02 0.72
CA ARG A 142 -14.87 1.94 1.60
C ARG A 142 -13.80 2.97 1.23
N LEU A 143 -13.55 3.20 -0.06
CA LEU A 143 -12.61 4.23 -0.53
C LEU A 143 -13.08 5.63 -0.14
N GLU A 144 -14.37 5.93 -0.27
CA GLU A 144 -14.94 7.22 0.14
C GLU A 144 -14.85 7.41 1.66
N HIS A 145 -15.14 6.37 2.44
CA HIS A 145 -14.94 6.36 3.88
C HIS A 145 -13.48 6.68 4.26
N TYR A 146 -12.51 6.03 3.61
CA TYR A 146 -11.09 6.30 3.88
C TYR A 146 -10.59 7.62 3.30
N THR A 147 -11.22 8.15 2.26
CA THR A 147 -10.92 9.50 1.76
C THR A 147 -11.22 10.54 2.84
N GLN A 148 -12.39 10.45 3.47
CA GLN A 148 -12.77 11.34 4.58
C GLN A 148 -11.85 11.17 5.80
N LYS A 149 -11.48 9.93 6.13
CA LYS A 149 -10.71 9.62 7.34
C LYS A 149 -9.19 9.83 7.18
N CYS A 150 -8.64 9.53 6.02
CA CYS A 150 -7.20 9.38 5.78
C CYS A 150 -6.66 10.26 4.64
N GLY A 151 -7.51 11.04 3.99
CA GLY A 151 -7.14 12.06 3.01
C GLY A 151 -7.15 11.57 1.55
N PRO A 152 -6.68 12.44 0.63
CA PRO A 152 -6.91 12.33 -0.82
C PRO A 152 -6.28 11.10 -1.48
N ARG A 153 -5.26 10.47 -0.87
CA ARG A 153 -4.68 9.20 -1.36
C ARG A 153 -5.68 8.05 -1.52
N PHE A 154 -6.85 8.14 -0.87
CA PHE A 154 -7.92 7.15 -0.98
C PHE A 154 -9.00 7.56 -1.99
N GLU A 155 -8.88 8.70 -2.67
CA GLU A 155 -9.89 9.16 -3.62
C GLU A 155 -10.16 8.13 -4.71
N PRO A 156 -11.41 7.63 -4.83
CA PRO A 156 -11.76 6.61 -5.79
C PRO A 156 -11.41 7.02 -7.22
N ALA A 157 -10.79 6.09 -7.94
CA ALA A 157 -10.56 6.14 -9.37
C ALA A 157 -11.90 6.21 -10.14
N GLN A 158 -11.89 6.81 -11.33
CA GLN A 158 -13.14 7.05 -12.06
C GLN A 158 -13.80 5.74 -12.48
N ARG A 159 -13.01 4.73 -12.87
CA ARG A 159 -13.46 3.38 -13.21
C ARG A 159 -14.17 2.70 -12.06
N ILE A 160 -13.73 2.90 -10.82
CA ILE A 160 -14.43 2.33 -9.65
C ILE A 160 -15.81 2.98 -9.50
N ARG A 161 -15.90 4.30 -9.72
CA ARG A 161 -17.18 5.03 -9.69
C ARG A 161 -18.12 4.55 -10.81
N ASP A 162 -17.58 4.40 -12.01
CA ASP A 162 -18.35 3.96 -13.19
C ASP A 162 -18.84 2.53 -12.99
N MET A 163 -17.97 1.60 -12.56
CA MET A 163 -18.36 0.21 -12.27
C MET A 163 -19.42 0.11 -11.18
N ALA A 164 -19.29 0.90 -10.11
CA ALA A 164 -20.30 0.92 -9.04
C ALA A 164 -21.65 1.47 -9.53
N LYS A 165 -21.65 2.44 -10.44
CA LYS A 165 -22.87 3.00 -11.05
C LYS A 165 -23.53 2.02 -12.01
N ASP A 166 -22.74 1.30 -12.79
CA ASP A 166 -23.21 0.36 -13.82
C ASP A 166 -23.46 -1.05 -13.26
N GLU A 167 -23.33 -1.23 -11.94
CA GLU A 167 -23.44 -2.52 -11.25
C GLU A 167 -22.52 -3.61 -11.84
N SER A 168 -21.36 -3.19 -12.36
CA SER A 168 -20.33 -4.05 -12.96
C SER A 168 -19.09 -4.14 -12.07
N ASN A 169 -18.15 -4.99 -12.48
CA ASN A 169 -16.93 -5.35 -11.76
C ASN A 169 -15.76 -5.49 -12.76
N PHE A 170 -14.54 -5.76 -12.28
CA PHE A 170 -13.36 -5.82 -13.16
C PHE A 170 -13.42 -6.95 -14.19
N TYR A 171 -14.13 -8.04 -13.89
CA TYR A 171 -14.28 -9.22 -14.74
C TYR A 171 -15.68 -9.44 -15.34
N SER A 172 -16.64 -8.54 -15.13
CA SER A 172 -18.02 -8.66 -15.64
C SER A 172 -18.35 -7.64 -16.72
#